data_AF-A0A316LYK7-F1
#
_entry.id   AF-A0A316LYK7-F1
#
_cell.length_a   1.000
_cell.length_b   1.000
_cell.length_c   1.000
_cell.angle_alpha   90.00
_cell.angle_beta   90.00
_cell.angle_gamma   90.00
#
_symmetry.space_group_name_H-M   'P 1'
#
loop_
_entity.id
_entity.type
_entity.pdbx_description
1 polymer ?
#
loop_
_entity_poly.entity_id
_entity_poly.type
_entity_poly.pdbx_seq_one_letter_code
_entity_poly.pdbx_strand_id
1 'polypeptide(L)'
;MKKYELTSEYIEVFGRKLFRIKALIAFGSIEVGELGGYVETENNLSQSDNAWVSDNAMVYGDAWVSGNAMVYGDAWVYGNAMVYGDADITKETHLITIGAIGSRNDFTTFFRSKTKEILVRCGCFRGNIKEFETAVLDEHKGTKHEKTYKIAIALAKVQIEMEG
;
A
#
# COMPACT_ATOMS: atom_id res chain seq x y z
N MET A 1 14.52 -11.20 14.88
CA MET A 1 15.28 -11.65 13.70
C MET A 1 14.84 -10.77 12.54
N LYS A 2 15.75 -10.28 11.68
CA LYS A 2 15.35 -9.50 10.50
C LYS A 2 14.80 -10.44 9.42
N LYS A 3 13.76 -10.01 8.72
CA LYS A 3 13.15 -10.73 7.59
C LYS A 3 13.94 -10.52 6.30
N TYR A 4 14.44 -9.31 6.07
CA TYR A 4 15.23 -8.96 4.89
C TYR A 4 16.28 -7.90 5.21
N GLU A 5 17.26 -7.75 4.32
CA GLU A 5 18.26 -6.68 4.31
C GLU A 5 18.15 -5.81 3.06
N LEU A 6 18.60 -4.56 3.16
CA LEU A 6 18.86 -3.71 2.00
C LEU A 6 20.25 -4.05 1.46
N THR A 7 20.33 -4.39 0.17
CA THR A 7 21.62 -4.68 -0.47
C THR A 7 22.34 -3.39 -0.89
N SER A 8 23.55 -3.50 -1.43
CA SER A 8 24.27 -2.38 -2.04
C SER A 8 23.79 -2.02 -3.45
N GLU A 9 22.96 -2.86 -4.08
CA GLU A 9 22.33 -2.57 -5.37
C GLU A 9 21.20 -1.56 -5.16
N TYR A 10 21.24 -0.44 -5.89
CA TYR A 10 20.22 0.59 -5.79
C TYR A 10 19.90 1.21 -7.15
N ILE A 11 18.71 1.81 -7.22
CA ILE A 11 18.25 2.68 -8.31
C ILE A 11 18.02 4.09 -7.79
N GLU A 12 18.09 5.09 -8.67
CA GLU A 12 17.78 6.48 -8.35
C GLU A 12 16.45 6.89 -8.96
N VAL A 13 15.51 7.30 -8.12
CA VAL A 13 14.14 7.68 -8.49
C VAL A 13 13.82 9.02 -7.84
N PHE A 14 13.56 10.06 -8.63
CA PHE A 14 13.29 11.43 -8.16
C PHE A 14 14.29 11.96 -7.11
N GLY A 15 15.58 11.64 -7.28
CA GLY A 15 16.64 12.05 -6.34
C GLY A 15 16.73 11.22 -5.05
N ARG A 16 16.00 10.10 -4.96
CA ARG A 16 16.04 9.14 -3.85
C ARG A 16 16.76 7.88 -4.27
N LYS A 17 17.47 7.24 -3.34
CA LYS A 17 18.07 5.91 -3.55
C LYS A 17 17.14 4.85 -2.99
N LEU A 18 16.73 3.91 -3.84
CA LEU A 18 15.95 2.74 -3.42
C LEU A 18 16.83 1.51 -3.59
N PHE A 19 16.93 0.71 -2.54
CA PHE A 19 17.82 -0.44 -2.44
C PHE A 19 17.05 -1.72 -2.71
N ARG A 20 17.65 -2.60 -3.52
CA ARG A 20 17.15 -3.96 -3.75
C ARG A 20 17.13 -4.70 -2.41
N ILE A 21 16.01 -5.33 -2.07
CA ILE A 21 15.89 -6.12 -0.84
C ILE A 21 16.32 -7.57 -1.06
N LYS A 22 16.81 -8.22 -0.01
CA LYS A 22 17.15 -9.65 -0.02
C LYS A 22 16.62 -10.34 1.22
N ALA A 23 15.91 -11.45 1.04
CA ALA A 23 15.35 -12.23 2.14
C ALA A 23 16.45 -12.86 3.01
N LEU A 24 16.29 -12.78 4.32
CA LEU A 24 17.19 -13.37 5.33
C LEU A 24 16.61 -14.65 5.94
N ILE A 25 15.29 -14.85 5.82
CA ILE A 25 14.55 -16.03 6.27
C ILE A 25 13.58 -16.45 5.17
N ALA A 26 13.16 -17.72 5.18
CA ALA A 26 12.08 -18.18 4.31
C ALA A 26 10.70 -17.89 4.95
N PHE A 27 9.73 -17.46 4.15
CA PHE A 27 8.35 -17.21 4.57
C PHE A 27 7.41 -17.20 3.36
N GLY A 28 6.21 -17.77 3.50
CA GLY A 28 5.30 -17.95 2.36
C GLY A 28 5.96 -18.74 1.25
N SER A 29 6.10 -18.13 0.07
CA SER A 29 6.81 -18.69 -1.09
C SER A 29 8.24 -18.16 -1.24
N ILE A 30 8.71 -17.29 -0.34
CA ILE A 30 10.02 -16.62 -0.44
C ILE A 30 11.09 -17.48 0.22
N GLU A 31 12.19 -17.69 -0.49
CA GLU A 31 13.34 -18.46 -0.02
C GLU A 31 14.44 -17.58 0.59
N VAL A 32 15.30 -18.17 1.43
CA VAL A 32 16.45 -17.45 2.01
C VAL A 32 17.40 -17.02 0.89
N GLY A 33 17.74 -15.73 0.86
CA GLY A 33 18.63 -15.15 -0.15
C GLY A 33 17.92 -14.68 -1.42
N GLU A 34 16.62 -14.87 -1.55
CA GLU A 34 15.83 -14.38 -2.69
C GLU A 34 15.87 -12.85 -2.76
N LEU A 35 16.10 -12.32 -3.97
CA LEU A 35 16.05 -10.89 -4.24
C LEU A 35 14.60 -10.45 -4.48
N GLY A 36 14.19 -9.38 -3.81
CA GLY A 36 12.89 -8.75 -4.00
C GLY A 36 12.95 -7.53 -4.90
N GLY A 37 12.00 -6.60 -4.74
CA GLY A 37 12.02 -5.29 -5.39
C GLY A 37 12.87 -4.29 -4.63
N TYR A 38 12.50 -3.01 -4.72
CA TYR A 38 13.29 -1.90 -4.20
C TYR A 38 12.55 -1.11 -3.12
N VAL A 39 13.24 -0.79 -2.03
CA VAL A 39 12.71 0.07 -0.97
C VAL A 39 13.69 1.18 -0.61
N GLU A 40 13.21 2.36 -0.24
CA GLU A 40 14.08 3.48 0.16
C GLU A 40 14.75 3.21 1.52
N THR A 41 13.98 2.69 2.47
CA THR A 41 14.44 2.36 3.83
C THR A 41 13.72 1.13 4.38
N GLU A 42 14.20 0.58 5.50
CA GLU A 42 13.51 -0.50 6.22
C GLU A 42 12.13 -0.08 6.76
N ASN A 43 11.79 1.21 6.78
CA ASN A 43 10.47 1.69 7.19
C ASN A 43 9.42 1.51 6.10
N ASN A 44 9.80 1.21 4.86
CA ASN A 44 8.85 1.08 3.75
C ASN A 44 8.20 -0.30 3.67
N LEU A 45 8.85 -1.34 4.20
CA LEU A 45 8.34 -2.71 4.21
C LEU A 45 8.52 -3.34 5.59
N SER A 46 7.44 -3.85 6.17
CA SER A 46 7.45 -4.46 7.50
C SER A 46 8.46 -5.61 7.61
N GLN A 47 9.19 -5.65 8.73
CA GLN A 47 10.17 -6.70 9.07
C GLN A 47 9.54 -7.89 9.82
N SER A 48 8.28 -7.80 10.23
CA SER A 48 7.66 -8.73 11.19
C SER A 48 6.55 -9.61 10.63
N ASP A 49 6.06 -9.31 9.43
CA ASP A 49 4.94 -10.01 8.78
C ASP A 49 5.35 -10.58 7.41
N ASN A 50 4.38 -11.06 6.62
CA ASN A 50 4.63 -11.73 5.35
C ASN A 50 4.60 -10.79 4.14
N ALA A 51 4.51 -9.47 4.33
CA ALA A 51 4.48 -8.56 3.20
C ALA A 51 5.78 -8.64 2.40
N TRP A 52 5.68 -8.58 1.07
CA TRP A 52 6.84 -8.67 0.20
C TRP A 52 6.73 -7.76 -1.01
N VAL A 53 7.89 -7.25 -1.43
CA VAL A 53 8.08 -6.48 -2.64
C VAL A 53 8.98 -7.31 -3.55
N SER A 54 8.57 -7.62 -4.77
CA SER A 54 9.35 -8.40 -5.74
C SER A 54 9.47 -7.69 -7.09
N ASP A 55 10.23 -8.30 -8.01
CA ASP A 55 10.45 -7.80 -9.38
C ASP A 55 11.03 -6.37 -9.43
N ASN A 56 10.43 -5.46 -10.19
CA ASN A 56 10.84 -4.05 -10.29
C ASN A 56 10.01 -3.15 -9.39
N ALA A 57 9.18 -3.71 -8.52
CA ALA A 57 8.30 -2.91 -7.69
C ALA A 57 9.08 -2.05 -6.71
N MET A 58 8.55 -0.85 -6.44
CA MET A 58 9.20 0.19 -5.67
C MET A 58 8.31 0.66 -4.53
N VAL A 59 8.87 0.72 -3.31
CA VAL A 59 8.21 1.32 -2.15
C VAL A 59 9.08 2.40 -1.53
N TYR A 60 8.63 3.65 -1.54
CA TYR A 60 9.46 4.78 -1.12
C TYR A 60 8.66 5.96 -0.57
N GLY A 61 9.35 6.97 -0.04
CA GLY A 61 8.73 8.04 0.74
C GLY A 61 8.22 7.54 2.09
N ASP A 62 7.10 8.07 2.54
CA ASP A 62 6.44 7.68 3.79
C ASP A 62 5.53 6.44 3.63
N ALA A 63 5.60 5.78 2.46
CA ALA A 63 4.75 4.65 2.16
C ALA A 63 5.17 3.43 2.99
N TRP A 64 4.20 2.65 3.45
CA TRP A 64 4.44 1.46 4.25
C TRP A 64 3.58 0.28 3.80
N VAL A 65 4.25 -0.86 3.62
CA VAL A 65 3.65 -2.14 3.23
C VAL A 65 3.79 -3.16 4.36
N SER A 66 2.68 -3.80 4.75
CA SER A 66 2.61 -4.73 5.89
C SER A 66 1.55 -5.83 5.72
N GLY A 67 1.43 -6.74 6.69
CA GLY A 67 0.49 -7.87 6.66
C GLY A 67 0.94 -9.00 5.73
N ASN A 68 0.10 -9.37 4.76
CA ASN A 68 0.40 -10.35 3.71
C ASN A 68 0.40 -9.69 2.31
N ALA A 69 0.63 -8.38 2.27
CA ALA A 69 0.54 -7.57 1.07
C ALA A 69 1.64 -7.95 0.09
N MET A 70 1.28 -8.15 -1.17
CA MET A 70 2.22 -8.45 -2.24
C MET A 70 2.27 -7.28 -3.21
N VAL A 71 3.48 -6.76 -3.43
CA VAL A 71 3.75 -5.68 -4.40
C VAL A 71 4.78 -6.21 -5.39
N TYR A 72 4.44 -6.29 -6.67
CA TYR A 72 5.28 -6.96 -7.67
C TYR A 72 5.09 -6.37 -9.07
N GLY A 73 5.73 -6.95 -10.09
CA GLY A 73 5.78 -6.35 -11.43
C GLY A 73 6.50 -5.00 -11.42
N ASP A 74 5.86 -3.99 -12.02
CA ASP A 74 6.38 -2.62 -12.12
C ASP A 74 5.60 -1.65 -11.20
N ALA A 75 5.00 -2.14 -10.11
CA ALA A 75 4.18 -1.34 -9.19
C ALA A 75 4.98 -0.28 -8.41
N TRP A 76 4.43 0.93 -8.29
CA TRP A 76 5.01 2.00 -7.46
C TRP A 76 4.08 2.33 -6.29
N VAL A 77 4.55 2.13 -5.07
CA VAL A 77 3.84 2.49 -3.83
C VAL A 77 4.63 3.60 -3.14
N TYR A 78 4.09 4.81 -3.12
CA TYR A 78 4.86 5.98 -2.71
C TYR A 78 4.05 7.03 -1.96
N GLY A 79 4.73 8.07 -1.46
CA GLY A 79 4.08 9.16 -0.74
C GLY A 79 3.58 8.69 0.62
N ASN A 80 2.30 8.92 0.93
CA ASN A 80 1.67 8.52 2.21
C ASN A 80 0.86 7.22 2.09
N ALA A 81 1.18 6.37 1.10
CA ALA A 81 0.43 5.14 0.86
C ALA A 81 0.63 4.12 1.98
N MET A 82 -0.47 3.69 2.58
CA MET A 82 -0.47 2.67 3.65
C MET A 82 -1.18 1.42 3.15
N VAL A 83 -0.40 0.43 2.71
CA VAL A 83 -0.89 -0.82 2.10
C VAL A 83 -0.69 -1.97 3.10
N TYR A 84 -1.73 -2.77 3.31
CA TYR A 84 -1.69 -3.83 4.33
C TYR A 84 -2.61 -5.00 3.99
N GLY A 85 -2.57 -6.05 4.83
CA GLY A 85 -3.50 -7.17 4.73
C GLY A 85 -3.20 -8.00 3.48
N ASP A 86 -4.23 -8.41 2.74
CA ASP A 86 -4.08 -9.23 1.53
C ASP A 86 -4.04 -8.38 0.25
N ALA A 87 -3.31 -7.26 0.26
CA ALA A 87 -3.14 -6.42 -0.92
C ALA A 87 -2.45 -7.17 -2.09
N ASP A 88 -2.83 -6.83 -3.31
CA ASP A 88 -2.30 -7.38 -4.57
C ASP A 88 -2.04 -6.25 -5.58
N ILE A 89 -0.83 -5.70 -5.55
CA ILE A 89 -0.45 -4.49 -6.26
C ILE A 89 0.60 -4.84 -7.32
N THR A 90 0.27 -4.62 -8.60
CA THR A 90 1.18 -4.94 -9.72
C THR A 90 1.41 -3.77 -10.67
N LYS A 91 0.63 -2.69 -10.49
CA LYS A 91 0.65 -1.46 -11.28
C LYS A 91 0.34 -0.27 -10.37
N GLU A 92 0.70 0.94 -10.79
CA GLU A 92 0.33 2.14 -10.04
C GLU A 92 -1.19 2.34 -9.98
N THR A 93 -1.94 1.80 -10.95
CA THR A 93 -3.42 1.87 -10.99
C THR A 93 -4.11 1.01 -9.93
N HIS A 94 -3.39 0.17 -9.18
CA HIS A 94 -3.99 -0.71 -8.18
C HIS A 94 -4.15 -0.04 -6.80
N LEU A 95 -3.70 1.19 -6.64
CA LEU A 95 -3.94 2.00 -5.45
C LEU A 95 -4.14 3.47 -5.78
N ILE A 96 -4.79 4.19 -4.87
CA ILE A 96 -4.76 5.65 -4.84
C ILE A 96 -4.63 6.14 -3.40
N THR A 97 -3.91 7.24 -3.22
CA THR A 97 -3.81 7.95 -1.94
C THR A 97 -4.39 9.35 -2.11
N ILE A 98 -5.40 9.68 -1.31
CA ILE A 98 -6.09 10.98 -1.36
C ILE A 98 -5.94 11.67 0.00
N GLY A 99 -5.42 12.90 0.00
CA GLY A 99 -5.32 13.74 1.19
C GLY A 99 -4.80 15.14 0.86
N ALA A 100 -4.89 16.10 1.77
CA ALA A 100 -5.53 15.99 3.09
C ALA A 100 -7.06 16.06 2.98
N ILE A 101 -7.77 15.04 3.48
CA ILE A 101 -9.25 14.98 3.46
C ILE A 101 -9.82 14.55 4.81
N GLY A 102 -11.14 14.69 4.96
CA GLY A 102 -11.87 14.22 6.14
C GLY A 102 -11.73 15.12 7.36
N SER A 103 -12.25 14.64 8.50
CA SER A 103 -12.28 15.38 9.77
C SER A 103 -10.88 15.61 10.37
N ARG A 104 -9.90 14.82 9.97
CA ARG A 104 -8.51 14.88 10.45
C ARG A 104 -7.53 15.57 9.49
N ASN A 105 -7.99 15.97 8.29
CA ASN A 105 -7.10 16.45 7.22
C ASN A 105 -5.94 15.47 6.97
N ASP A 106 -6.25 14.18 6.86
CA ASP A 106 -5.27 13.09 6.73
C ASP A 106 -5.36 12.44 5.34
N PHE A 107 -4.44 11.53 5.05
CA PHE A 107 -4.42 10.72 3.84
C PHE A 107 -5.21 9.42 4.00
N THR A 108 -6.03 9.13 3.00
CA THR A 108 -6.74 7.86 2.82
C THR A 108 -6.10 7.08 1.68
N THR A 109 -5.73 5.83 1.92
CA THR A 109 -5.24 4.92 0.86
C THR A 109 -6.32 3.91 0.51
N PHE A 110 -6.70 3.84 -0.75
CA PHE A 110 -7.56 2.80 -1.32
C PHE A 110 -6.68 1.90 -2.18
N PHE A 111 -6.81 0.58 -2.06
CA PHE A 111 -5.94 -0.34 -2.77
C PHE A 111 -6.62 -1.69 -3.03
N ARG A 112 -6.17 -2.37 -4.08
CA ARG A 112 -6.71 -3.65 -4.53
C ARG A 112 -6.26 -4.82 -3.65
N SER A 113 -7.17 -5.76 -3.36
CA SER A 113 -6.87 -7.03 -2.69
C SER A 113 -6.70 -8.19 -3.67
N LYS A 114 -6.15 -9.30 -3.18
CA LYS A 114 -6.12 -10.60 -3.89
C LYS A 114 -7.52 -11.10 -4.30
N THR A 115 -8.56 -10.77 -3.52
CA THR A 115 -9.96 -11.08 -3.82
C THR A 115 -10.63 -10.12 -4.81
N LYS A 116 -9.86 -9.19 -5.38
CA LYS A 116 -10.33 -8.12 -6.29
C LYS A 116 -11.40 -7.23 -5.63
N GLU A 117 -11.22 -6.95 -4.34
CA GLU A 117 -11.97 -5.94 -3.60
C GLU A 117 -11.09 -4.69 -3.39
N ILE A 118 -11.73 -3.55 -3.09
CA ILE A 118 -11.01 -2.36 -2.63
C ILE A 118 -10.94 -2.39 -1.11
N LEU A 119 -9.72 -2.38 -0.58
CA LEU A 119 -9.41 -2.17 0.83
C LEU A 119 -9.09 -0.69 1.07
N VAL A 120 -9.32 -0.22 2.29
CA VAL A 120 -9.16 1.18 2.68
C VAL A 120 -8.40 1.30 3.99
N ARG A 121 -7.35 2.13 3.98
CA ARG A 121 -6.73 2.69 5.19
C ARG A 121 -7.15 4.15 5.34
N CYS A 122 -7.83 4.48 6.44
CA CYS A 122 -8.11 5.87 6.83
C CYS A 122 -7.91 6.08 8.35
N GLY A 123 -6.72 6.55 8.75
CA GLY A 123 -6.27 6.58 10.14
C GLY A 123 -6.41 5.22 10.83
N CYS A 124 -7.30 5.10 11.81
CA CYS A 124 -7.57 3.85 12.51
C CYS A 124 -8.42 2.86 11.70
N PHE A 125 -9.21 3.35 10.74
CA PHE A 125 -10.05 2.50 9.90
C PHE A 125 -9.19 1.61 9.01
N ARG A 126 -9.50 0.32 9.05
CA ARG A 126 -8.94 -0.74 8.21
C ARG A 126 -10.08 -1.69 7.84
N GLY A 127 -10.41 -1.80 6.56
CA GLY A 127 -11.52 -2.64 6.10
C GLY A 127 -11.73 -2.53 4.60
N ASN A 128 -12.80 -3.14 4.08
CA ASN A 128 -13.18 -2.99 2.68
C ASN A 128 -13.94 -1.67 2.42
N ILE A 129 -14.09 -1.31 1.15
CA ILE A 129 -14.71 -0.03 0.77
C ILE A 129 -16.19 0.08 1.16
N LYS A 130 -16.93 -1.03 1.26
CA LYS A 130 -18.34 -1.02 1.71
C LYS A 130 -18.43 -0.75 3.21
N GLU A 131 -17.57 -1.38 4.00
CA GLU A 131 -17.43 -1.08 5.43
C GLU A 131 -17.03 0.38 5.65
N PHE A 132 -16.15 0.91 4.80
CA PHE A 132 -15.75 2.31 4.87
C PHE A 132 -16.90 3.27 4.55
N GLU A 133 -17.72 2.95 3.54
CA GLU A 133 -18.95 3.71 3.24
C GLU A 133 -19.89 3.78 4.44
N THR A 134 -20.11 2.63 5.11
CA THR A 134 -20.94 2.56 6.33
C THR A 134 -20.34 3.42 7.45
N ALA A 135 -19.05 3.26 7.74
CA ALA A 135 -18.37 4.05 8.78
C ALA A 135 -18.44 5.57 8.52
N VAL A 136 -18.29 5.99 7.27
CA VAL A 136 -18.44 7.41 6.87
C VAL A 136 -19.84 7.91 7.13
N LEU A 137 -20.87 7.12 6.83
CA LEU A 137 -22.26 7.49 7.09
C LEU A 137 -22.55 7.56 8.59
N ASP A 138 -22.03 6.61 9.38
CA ASP A 138 -22.27 6.55 10.82
C ASP A 138 -21.63 7.74 11.55
N GLU A 139 -20.40 8.11 11.19
CA GLU A 139 -19.64 9.16 11.89
C GLU A 139 -19.84 10.58 11.33
N HIS A 140 -20.18 10.71 10.05
CA HIS A 140 -20.08 12.00 9.34
C HIS A 140 -21.35 12.44 8.61
N LYS A 141 -22.49 11.78 8.84
CA LYS A 141 -23.78 12.12 8.19
C LYS A 141 -24.10 13.62 8.21
N GLY A 142 -24.45 14.16 7.04
CA GLY A 142 -24.84 15.54 6.84
C GLY A 142 -23.69 16.55 6.82
N THR A 143 -22.44 16.10 7.00
CA THR A 143 -21.27 16.99 7.08
C THR A 143 -20.55 17.15 5.73
N LYS A 144 -19.66 18.14 5.63
CA LYS A 144 -18.73 18.26 4.48
C LYS A 144 -17.78 17.06 4.36
N HIS A 145 -17.49 16.38 5.46
CA HIS A 145 -16.57 15.23 5.48
C HIS A 145 -17.20 14.00 4.83
N GLU A 146 -18.49 13.73 5.06
CA GLU A 146 -19.23 12.70 4.32
C GLU A 146 -19.15 12.96 2.80
N LYS A 147 -19.43 14.19 2.36
CA LYS A 147 -19.36 14.54 0.93
C LYS A 147 -17.96 14.30 0.36
N THR A 148 -16.93 14.70 1.10
CA THR A 148 -15.53 14.54 0.69
C THR A 148 -15.16 13.06 0.55
N TYR A 149 -15.47 12.24 1.57
CA TYR A 149 -15.20 10.80 1.52
C TYR A 149 -16.00 10.09 0.44
N LYS A 150 -17.28 10.45 0.21
CA LYS A 150 -18.07 9.90 -0.90
C LYS A 150 -17.45 10.16 -2.27
N ILE A 151 -16.88 11.35 -2.50
CA ILE A 151 -16.15 11.67 -3.72
C ILE A 151 -14.88 10.82 -3.83
N ALA A 152 -14.11 10.71 -2.74
CA ALA A 152 -12.90 9.88 -2.70
C ALA A 152 -13.20 8.40 -3.00
N ILE A 153 -14.28 7.86 -2.41
CA ILE A 153 -14.76 6.49 -2.64
C ILE A 153 -15.21 6.30 -4.09
N ALA A 154 -15.97 7.24 -4.65
CA ALA A 154 -16.40 7.18 -6.04
C ALA A 154 -15.20 7.19 -6.99
N LEU A 155 -14.20 8.04 -6.74
CA LEU A 155 -12.96 8.07 -7.51
C LEU A 155 -12.20 6.74 -7.39
N ALA A 156 -12.06 6.19 -6.19
CA ALA A 156 -11.39 4.89 -5.99
C ALA A 156 -12.06 3.76 -6.78
N LYS A 157 -13.39 3.71 -6.81
CA LYS A 157 -14.15 2.70 -7.57
C LYS A 157 -13.96 2.81 -9.08
N VAL A 158 -13.68 4.01 -9.60
CA VAL A 158 -13.46 4.24 -11.04
C VAL A 158 -12.00 4.03 -11.41
N GLN A 159 -11.08 4.50 -10.57
CA GLN A 159 -9.65 4.54 -10.86
C GLN A 159 -8.94 3.20 -10.63
N ILE A 160 -9.35 2.42 -9.63
CA ILE A 160 -8.64 1.19 -9.27
C ILE A 160 -9.05 0.06 -10.21
N GLU A 161 -8.10 -0.38 -11.04
CA GLU A 161 -8.30 -1.46 -12.00
C GLU A 161 -8.42 -2.83 -11.31
N MET A 162 -9.55 -3.51 -11.54
CA MET A 162 -9.83 -4.84 -10.99
C MET A 162 -9.51 -5.98 -11.97
N GLU A 163 -9.57 -5.69 -13.26
CA GLU A 163 -9.37 -6.65 -14.34
C GLU A 163 -7.93 -6.59 -14.86
N GLY A 164 -7.33 -7.75 -15.10
CA GLY A 164 -5.89 -7.93 -15.35
C GLY A 164 -5.06 -8.09 -14.09
#